data_AF-A0A9P5P2U8-F1
#
_entry.id   AF-A0A9P5P2U8-F1
#
_cell.length_a   1.000
_cell.length_b   1.000
_cell.length_c   1.000
_cell.angle_alpha   90.00
_cell.angle_beta   90.00
_cell.angle_gamma   90.00
#
_symmetry.space_group_name_H-M   'P 1'
#
loop_
_entity.id
_entity.type
_entity.pdbx_description
1 polymer ?
#
loop_
_entity_poly.entity_id
_entity_poly.type
_entity_poly.pdbx_seq_one_letter_code
_entity_poly.pdbx_strand_id
1 'polypeptide(L)'
;MATISDISQALGDYMLKGWVLTDQSCTTPGCTVPLVRSPKGRTPITTICVRCNSRSSPAVELPANPVALSSDVSTESQHSRSSTPPTEFSEIPDSPTFIPLEESEQSRRRRAQSDQASSEIGKKLLQGWAMLGDECPNETCYGVPLVRPPKAGGEKDPRKECVICGNIYVTEVDWAGRETLVPYHLKTLNDSKKQGDRAQTQPSQAPILNTVCLFSFGHAQV
;
A
#
# COMPACT_ATOMS: atom_id res chain seq x y z
N MET A 1 -28.04 21.70 33.35
CA MET A 1 -27.06 22.18 32.37
C MET A 1 -26.26 20.97 31.93
N ALA A 2 -26.21 20.62 30.65
CA ALA A 2 -25.42 19.48 30.18
C ALA A 2 -23.92 19.79 30.37
N THR A 3 -23.21 18.90 31.06
CA THR A 3 -21.76 18.99 31.26
C THR A 3 -21.03 18.61 29.97
N ILE A 4 -19.73 18.91 29.89
CA ILE A 4 -18.91 18.53 28.72
C ILE A 4 -18.90 17.00 28.53
N SER A 5 -18.95 16.24 29.63
CA SER A 5 -19.03 14.77 29.60
C SER A 5 -20.31 14.27 28.91
N ASP A 6 -21.44 14.94 29.15
CA ASP A 6 -22.73 14.55 28.56
C ASP A 6 -22.76 14.78 27.05
N ILE A 7 -22.01 15.77 26.56
CA ILE A 7 -21.90 16.07 25.13
C ILE A 7 -21.07 14.99 24.42
N SER A 8 -19.93 14.60 24.99
CA SER A 8 -19.08 13.55 24.42
C SER A 8 -19.81 12.21 24.36
N GLN A 9 -20.59 11.87 25.40
CA GLN A 9 -21.40 10.67 25.42
C GLN A 9 -22.50 10.72 24.34
N ALA A 10 -23.22 11.84 24.23
CA ALA A 10 -24.24 12.01 23.20
C ALA A 10 -23.66 11.90 21.78
N LEU A 11 -22.48 12.50 21.52
CA LEU A 11 -21.80 12.36 20.23
C LEU A 11 -21.48 10.89 19.91
N GLY A 12 -20.99 10.14 20.90
CA GLY A 12 -20.75 8.70 20.78
C GLY A 12 -22.01 7.93 20.39
N ASP A 13 -23.14 8.21 21.05
CA ASP A 13 -24.43 7.56 20.75
C ASP A 13 -24.91 7.85 19.32
N TYR A 14 -24.69 9.07 18.81
CA TYR A 14 -25.03 9.43 17.44
C TYR A 14 -24.12 8.71 16.43
N MET A 15 -22.82 8.59 16.71
CA MET A 15 -21.89 7.84 15.86
C MET A 15 -22.23 6.35 15.80
N LEU A 16 -22.63 5.75 16.92
CA LEU A 16 -23.11 4.36 16.96
C LEU A 16 -24.40 4.16 16.15
N LYS A 17 -25.23 5.20 16.04
CA LYS A 17 -26.42 5.23 15.17
C LYS A 17 -26.10 5.54 13.70
N GLY A 18 -24.81 5.63 13.34
CA GLY A 18 -24.33 5.87 11.98
C GLY A 18 -24.29 7.32 11.55
N TRP A 19 -24.46 8.27 12.48
CA TRP A 19 -24.24 9.69 12.19
C TRP A 19 -22.76 9.98 12.07
N VAL A 20 -22.40 10.97 11.26
CA VAL A 20 -21.00 11.29 10.96
C VAL A 20 -20.71 12.71 11.43
N LEU A 21 -19.66 12.88 12.26
CA LEU A 21 -19.16 14.19 12.64
C LEU A 21 -18.74 14.99 11.40
N THR A 22 -19.09 16.27 11.37
CA THR A 22 -18.65 17.19 10.32
C THR A 22 -17.54 18.11 10.82
N ASP A 23 -16.90 18.81 9.89
CA ASP A 23 -15.90 19.85 10.12
C ASP A 23 -16.52 21.19 10.58
N GLN A 24 -17.86 21.28 10.62
CA GLN A 24 -18.58 22.49 10.99
C GLN A 24 -18.99 22.49 12.47
N SER A 25 -18.68 23.56 13.19
CA SER A 25 -19.17 23.79 14.55
C SER A 25 -20.57 24.41 14.55
N CYS A 26 -21.30 24.22 15.64
CA CYS A 26 -22.61 24.84 15.83
C CYS A 26 -22.55 26.38 15.70
N THR A 27 -23.49 26.98 14.97
CA THR A 27 -23.58 28.44 14.76
C THR A 27 -24.12 29.19 15.99
N THR A 28 -24.63 28.49 17.00
CA THR A 28 -25.13 29.13 18.22
C THR A 28 -23.99 29.80 18.98
N PRO A 29 -24.09 31.09 19.35
CA PRO A 29 -23.02 31.80 20.06
C PRO A 29 -22.71 31.10 21.39
N GLY A 30 -21.43 30.80 21.62
CA GLY A 30 -20.96 30.08 22.80
C GLY A 30 -21.09 28.55 22.72
N CYS A 31 -21.48 27.98 21.58
CA CYS A 31 -21.50 26.53 21.36
C CYS A 31 -20.38 26.10 20.41
N THR A 32 -19.34 25.45 20.93
CA THR A 32 -18.21 24.91 20.15
C THR A 32 -18.38 23.45 19.75
N VAL A 33 -19.61 22.92 19.85
CA VAL A 33 -19.87 21.50 19.59
C VAL A 33 -19.93 21.25 18.08
N PRO A 34 -19.20 20.24 17.55
CA PRO A 34 -19.28 19.85 16.15
C PRO A 34 -20.70 19.39 15.76
N LEU A 35 -21.11 19.69 14.54
CA LEU A 35 -22.35 19.16 13.97
C LEU A 35 -22.17 17.69 13.59
N VAL A 36 -23.26 16.93 13.64
CA VAL A 36 -23.32 15.56 13.11
C VAL A 36 -24.29 15.54 11.92
N ARG A 37 -23.91 14.86 10.84
CA ARG A 37 -24.74 14.67 9.66
C ARG A 37 -25.45 13.31 9.69
N SER A 38 -26.62 13.25 9.08
CA SER A 38 -27.42 12.03 8.99
C SER A 38 -26.67 10.88 8.29
N PRO A 39 -26.97 9.62 8.66
CA PRO A 39 -26.38 8.45 8.02
C PRO A 39 -26.61 8.44 6.50
N LYS A 40 -25.69 7.81 5.77
CA LYS A 40 -25.83 7.61 4.31
C LYS A 40 -27.16 6.88 4.01
N GLY A 41 -27.93 7.40 3.04
CA GLY A 41 -29.20 6.81 2.64
C GLY A 41 -30.46 7.43 3.30
N ARG A 42 -30.32 8.43 4.18
CA ARG A 42 -31.46 9.26 4.62
C ARG A 42 -31.55 10.54 3.80
N THR A 43 -32.72 10.78 3.22
CA THR A 43 -33.10 12.04 2.58
C THR A 43 -34.21 12.71 3.39
N PRO A 44 -34.11 14.02 3.71
CA PRO A 44 -32.99 14.92 3.41
C PRO A 44 -31.75 14.64 4.28
N ILE A 45 -30.58 15.06 3.78
CA ILE A 45 -29.35 15.08 4.59
C ILE A 45 -29.49 16.20 5.60
N THR A 46 -29.56 15.86 6.88
CA THR A 46 -29.70 16.83 7.97
C THR A 46 -28.44 16.91 8.80
N THR A 47 -28.09 18.11 9.25
CA THR A 47 -27.00 18.39 10.19
C THR A 47 -27.60 18.92 11.49
N ILE A 48 -27.19 18.33 12.62
CA ILE A 48 -27.70 18.71 13.93
C ILE A 48 -26.56 18.90 14.93
N CYS A 49 -26.73 19.82 15.87
CA CYS A 49 -25.85 19.97 17.02
C CYS A 49 -26.46 19.20 18.19
N VAL A 50 -25.76 18.22 18.76
CA VAL A 50 -26.30 17.42 19.88
C VAL A 50 -26.67 18.24 21.12
N ARG A 51 -26.08 19.43 21.28
CA ARG A 51 -26.39 20.36 22.38
C ARG A 51 -27.55 21.30 22.08
N CYS A 52 -27.72 21.72 20.82
CA CYS A 52 -28.69 22.74 20.41
C CYS A 52 -29.89 22.20 19.62
N ASN A 53 -29.93 20.89 19.32
CA ASN A 53 -30.92 20.23 18.44
C ASN A 53 -32.38 20.51 18.83
N SER A 54 -32.66 20.91 20.07
CA SER A 54 -34.00 21.26 20.55
C SER A 54 -34.48 22.66 20.17
N ARG A 55 -33.70 23.49 19.43
CA ARG A 55 -34.10 24.86 19.04
C ARG A 55 -33.89 25.26 17.58
N SER A 56 -33.55 24.34 16.69
CA SER A 56 -33.40 24.64 15.26
C SER A 56 -34.36 23.82 14.39
N SER A 57 -35.63 24.23 14.39
CA SER A 57 -36.47 24.17 13.20
C SER A 57 -36.51 25.58 12.60
N PRO A 58 -36.13 25.70 11.34
CA PRO A 58 -37.15 26.16 10.41
C PRO A 58 -37.29 25.14 9.27
N ALA A 59 -38.49 24.60 9.17
CA ALA A 59 -39.01 24.17 7.89
C ALA A 59 -39.01 25.38 6.97
N VAL A 60 -38.30 25.30 5.84
CA VAL A 60 -38.56 26.17 4.69
C VAL A 60 -38.59 25.28 3.47
N GLU A 61 -39.82 25.04 3.01
CA GLU A 61 -40.14 24.45 1.71
C GLU A 61 -39.66 25.39 0.58
N LEU A 62 -39.24 24.78 -0.53
CA LEU A 62 -38.97 25.41 -1.83
C LEU A 62 -40.21 26.18 -2.37
N PRO A 63 -40.04 27.20 -3.24
CA PRO A 63 -40.03 26.92 -4.68
C PRO A 63 -39.07 27.79 -5.53
N ALA A 64 -39.10 27.48 -6.82
CA ALA A 64 -38.13 27.68 -7.88
C ALA A 64 -37.96 29.10 -8.48
N ASN A 65 -36.83 29.22 -9.19
CA ASN A 65 -36.59 29.85 -10.50
C ASN A 65 -35.84 31.20 -10.61
N PRO A 66 -35.12 31.41 -11.75
CA PRO A 66 -33.77 32.00 -11.80
C PRO A 66 -33.71 33.30 -12.61
N VAL A 67 -32.73 34.18 -12.37
CA VAL A 67 -32.18 35.11 -13.38
C VAL A 67 -30.73 35.50 -13.02
N ALA A 68 -29.97 35.79 -14.07
CA ALA A 68 -28.52 35.78 -14.22
C ALA A 68 -27.76 37.08 -13.89
N LEU A 69 -26.42 36.94 -13.96
CA LEU A 69 -25.37 37.89 -14.42
C LEU A 69 -25.14 39.16 -13.55
N SER A 70 -23.92 39.64 -13.28
CA SER A 70 -22.60 39.50 -13.91
C SER A 70 -21.48 39.93 -12.94
N SER A 71 -20.25 39.45 -13.19
CA SER A 71 -18.96 40.21 -13.23
C SER A 71 -18.45 40.93 -11.97
N ASP A 72 -17.15 41.03 -11.65
CA ASP A 72 -15.89 40.63 -12.30
C ASP A 72 -14.72 40.84 -11.29
N VAL A 73 -13.60 40.16 -11.58
CA VAL A 73 -12.19 40.53 -11.33
C VAL A 73 -11.57 40.53 -9.91
N SER A 74 -10.63 39.58 -9.76
CA SER A 74 -9.28 39.61 -9.14
C SER A 74 -9.11 40.16 -7.72
N THR A 75 -8.38 39.49 -6.82
CA THR A 75 -6.91 39.43 -6.85
C THR A 75 -6.40 38.38 -5.86
N GLU A 76 -5.35 37.65 -6.24
CA GLU A 76 -4.54 36.81 -5.35
C GLU A 76 -4.10 37.55 -4.08
N SER A 77 -4.11 36.86 -2.94
CA SER A 77 -2.90 36.78 -2.11
C SER A 77 -3.05 35.67 -1.07
N GLN A 78 -2.07 34.78 -1.13
CA GLN A 78 -1.81 33.70 -0.19
C GLN A 78 -1.91 34.18 1.25
N HIS A 79 -2.63 33.45 2.11
CA HIS A 79 -2.24 33.29 3.51
C HIS A 79 -2.76 31.93 4.00
N SER A 80 -1.92 30.91 3.81
CA SER A 80 -1.98 29.66 4.56
C SER A 80 -1.94 29.99 6.05
N ARG A 81 -3.10 30.02 6.71
CA ARG A 81 -3.15 30.19 8.17
C ARG A 81 -2.98 28.83 8.83
N SER A 82 -1.73 28.58 9.18
CA SER A 82 -1.24 27.59 10.13
C SER A 82 -2.23 27.36 11.26
N SER A 83 -2.76 26.14 11.36
CA SER A 83 -3.70 25.71 12.40
C SER A 83 -2.96 25.04 13.56
N THR A 84 -2.13 25.81 14.27
CA THR A 84 -1.67 25.41 15.61
C THR A 84 -1.99 26.54 16.60
N PRO A 85 -2.86 26.29 17.60
CA PRO A 85 -3.13 27.27 18.65
C PRO A 85 -1.89 27.49 19.53
N PRO A 86 -1.70 28.69 20.11
CA PRO A 86 -0.57 28.95 20.99
C PRO A 86 -0.79 28.21 22.31
N THR A 87 -0.04 27.14 22.53
CA THR A 87 0.08 26.51 23.85
C THR A 87 0.86 27.43 24.78
N GLU A 88 0.23 27.75 25.90
CA GLU A 88 0.77 28.53 27.00
C GLU A 88 2.00 27.81 27.60
N PHE A 89 3.14 28.49 27.56
CA PHE A 89 4.45 27.98 27.97
C PHE A 89 4.49 27.84 29.50
N SER A 90 4.55 26.60 30.00
CA SER A 90 5.29 26.35 31.24
C SER A 90 6.77 26.32 30.86
N GLU A 91 7.54 27.22 31.45
CA GLU A 91 9.00 27.27 31.33
C GLU A 91 9.61 25.95 31.82
N ILE A 92 9.87 25.03 30.89
CA ILE A 92 10.72 23.87 31.13
C ILE A 92 12.15 24.35 30.85
N PRO A 93 13.04 24.44 31.86
CA PRO A 93 14.43 24.75 31.59
C PRO A 93 15.09 23.56 30.87
N ASP A 94 15.83 23.87 29.81
CA ASP A 94 16.73 22.97 29.06
C ASP A 94 16.10 21.78 28.31
N SER A 95 15.10 22.03 27.47
CA SER A 95 14.90 21.14 26.32
C SER A 95 16.05 21.33 25.34
N PRO A 96 16.90 20.32 25.07
CA PRO A 96 18.00 20.46 24.13
C PRO A 96 17.41 20.90 22.79
N THR A 97 17.95 21.99 22.24
CA THR A 97 17.65 22.45 20.89
C THR A 97 17.66 21.23 19.97
N PHE A 98 16.54 20.96 19.28
CA PHE A 98 16.49 20.00 18.18
C PHE A 98 17.36 20.55 17.04
N ILE A 99 18.67 20.49 17.22
CA ILE A 99 19.63 20.66 16.16
C ILE A 99 19.48 19.37 15.35
N PRO A 100 19.09 19.44 14.06
CA PRO A 100 19.17 18.28 13.20
C PRO A 100 20.62 17.77 13.28
N LEU A 101 20.82 16.67 14.01
CA LEU A 101 22.10 15.98 14.03
C LEU A 101 22.43 15.69 12.58
N GLU A 102 23.62 16.14 12.16
CA GLU A 102 24.21 15.89 10.84
C GLU A 102 23.80 14.48 10.39
N GLU A 103 22.92 14.45 9.40
CA GLU A 103 22.30 13.21 9.03
C GLU A 103 23.38 12.29 8.46
N SER A 104 23.63 11.18 9.16
CA SER A 104 24.61 10.18 8.72
C SER A 104 24.34 9.76 7.27
N GLU A 105 25.40 9.51 6.50
CA GLU A 105 25.27 9.03 5.11
C GLU A 105 24.42 7.76 5.02
N GLN A 106 24.44 6.92 6.06
CA GLN A 106 23.66 5.69 6.09
C GLN A 106 22.15 5.96 6.16
N SER A 107 21.73 6.95 6.96
CA SER A 107 20.33 7.40 7.00
C SER A 107 19.87 7.94 5.64
N ARG A 108 20.72 8.73 4.97
CA ARG A 108 20.42 9.29 3.65
C ARG A 108 20.21 8.18 2.62
N ARG A 109 21.08 7.18 2.63
CA ARG A 109 20.97 5.99 1.75
C ARG A 109 19.70 5.19 2.01
N ARG A 110 19.31 4.99 3.28
CA ARG A 110 18.07 4.29 3.65
C ARG A 110 16.82 5.02 3.14
N ARG A 111 16.76 6.35 3.27
CA ARG A 111 15.64 7.13 2.73
C ARG A 111 15.58 7.09 1.21
N ALA A 112 16.71 7.32 0.54
CA ALA A 112 16.78 7.25 -0.92
C ALA A 112 16.33 5.88 -1.45
N GLN A 113 16.73 4.79 -0.78
CA GLN A 113 16.26 3.45 -1.14
C GLN A 113 14.76 3.27 -0.89
N SER A 114 14.24 3.76 0.23
CA SER A 114 12.80 3.71 0.55
C SER A 114 11.97 4.46 -0.50
N ASP A 115 12.41 5.64 -0.91
CA ASP A 115 11.73 6.44 -1.93
C ASP A 115 11.73 5.71 -3.28
N GLN A 116 12.88 5.15 -3.67
CA GLN A 116 13.00 4.34 -4.88
C GLN A 116 12.09 3.10 -4.82
N ALA A 117 12.07 2.39 -3.68
CA ALA A 117 11.25 1.21 -3.49
C ALA A 117 9.77 1.57 -3.60
N SER A 118 9.34 2.66 -2.98
CA SER A 118 7.96 3.13 -3.00
C SER A 118 7.49 3.47 -4.42
N SER A 119 8.35 4.11 -5.21
CA SER A 119 8.07 4.43 -6.62
C SER A 119 7.88 3.17 -7.46
N GLU A 120 8.79 2.21 -7.37
CA GLU A 120 8.71 0.96 -8.14
C GLU A 120 7.55 0.05 -7.69
N ILE A 121 7.30 -0.02 -6.38
CA ILE A 121 6.12 -0.71 -5.85
C ILE A 121 4.85 -0.06 -6.38
N GLY A 122 4.74 1.27 -6.34
CA GLY A 122 3.60 2.00 -6.89
C GLY A 122 3.33 1.66 -8.36
N LYS A 123 4.37 1.63 -9.20
CA LYS A 123 4.26 1.23 -10.62
C LYS A 123 3.73 -0.20 -10.77
N LYS A 124 4.25 -1.15 -9.99
CA LYS A 124 3.80 -2.55 -10.03
C LYS A 124 2.36 -2.72 -9.52
N LEU A 125 1.96 -1.99 -8.48
CA LEU A 125 0.57 -2.02 -7.99
C LEU A 125 -0.41 -1.56 -9.07
N LEU A 126 -0.07 -0.52 -9.84
CA LEU A 126 -0.87 -0.07 -10.99
C LEU A 126 -0.97 -1.14 -12.09
N GLN A 127 0.04 -2.01 -12.22
CA GLN A 127 0.03 -3.17 -13.12
C GLN A 127 -0.71 -4.38 -12.53
N GLY A 128 -1.37 -4.24 -11.38
CA GLY A 128 -2.12 -5.32 -10.73
C GLY A 128 -1.27 -6.28 -9.90
N TRP A 129 -0.01 -5.96 -9.63
CA TRP A 129 0.78 -6.70 -8.65
C TRP A 129 0.24 -6.45 -7.25
N ALA A 130 0.58 -7.34 -6.32
CA ALA A 130 0.19 -7.18 -4.92
C ALA A 130 1.43 -7.13 -4.02
N MET A 131 1.46 -6.16 -3.12
CA MET A 131 2.41 -6.10 -2.03
C MET A 131 2.15 -7.22 -1.03
N LEU A 132 3.20 -7.77 -0.45
CA LEU A 132 3.16 -8.81 0.56
C LEU A 132 3.59 -8.24 1.91
N GLY A 133 3.27 -8.96 2.99
CA GLY A 133 3.78 -8.64 4.34
C GLY A 133 5.21 -9.15 4.59
N ASP A 134 5.80 -9.82 3.61
CA ASP A 134 7.15 -10.36 3.68
C ASP A 134 8.18 -9.30 3.23
N GLU A 135 9.30 -9.23 3.93
CA GLU A 135 10.41 -8.32 3.62
C GLU A 135 11.53 -9.04 2.86
N CYS A 136 12.33 -8.28 2.10
CA CYS A 136 13.48 -8.81 1.39
C CYS A 136 14.58 -9.26 2.39
N PRO A 137 15.02 -10.53 2.36
CA PRO A 137 16.10 -11.04 3.22
C PRO A 137 17.50 -10.50 2.89
N ASN A 138 17.65 -9.69 1.84
CA ASN A 138 18.95 -9.17 1.43
C ASN A 138 19.36 -8.02 2.36
N GLU A 139 20.51 -8.14 3.02
CA GLU A 139 21.08 -7.13 3.93
C GLU A 139 21.28 -5.74 3.29
N THR A 140 21.38 -5.69 1.96
CA THR A 140 21.50 -4.42 1.22
C THR A 140 20.15 -3.72 0.98
N CYS A 141 19.04 -4.41 1.22
CA CYS A 141 17.67 -3.91 1.11
C CYS A 141 17.07 -3.70 2.51
N TYR A 142 16.93 -2.45 2.93
CA TYR A 142 16.47 -2.09 4.27
C TYR A 142 14.94 -2.06 4.35
N GLY A 143 14.34 -3.14 4.84
CA GLY A 143 12.89 -3.22 5.09
C GLY A 143 12.04 -3.09 3.83
N VAL A 144 12.55 -3.55 2.69
CA VAL A 144 11.85 -3.46 1.39
C VAL A 144 10.82 -4.60 1.29
N PRO A 145 9.51 -4.30 1.19
CA PRO A 145 8.48 -5.33 1.04
C PRO A 145 8.60 -6.07 -0.30
N LEU A 146 8.29 -7.36 -0.31
CA LEU A 146 8.20 -8.17 -1.52
C LEU A 146 6.85 -7.96 -2.22
N VAL A 147 6.84 -8.13 -3.55
CA VAL A 147 5.63 -8.06 -4.37
C VAL A 147 5.42 -9.35 -5.15
N ARG A 148 4.16 -9.72 -5.40
CA ARG A 148 3.79 -10.86 -6.25
C ARG A 148 3.09 -10.41 -7.52
N PRO A 149 3.27 -11.12 -8.65
CA PRO A 149 2.60 -10.80 -9.90
C PRO A 149 1.08 -11.00 -9.82
N PRO A 150 0.33 -10.39 -10.76
CA PRO A 150 -1.11 -10.58 -10.86
C PRO A 150 -1.46 -12.05 -11.10
N LYS A 151 -2.63 -12.48 -10.59
CA LYS A 151 -3.12 -13.85 -10.75
C LYS A 151 -3.57 -14.05 -12.21
N ALA A 152 -2.86 -14.86 -12.98
CA ALA A 152 -3.22 -15.14 -14.38
C ALA A 152 -4.34 -16.20 -14.56
N GLY A 153 -4.83 -16.83 -13.46
CA GLY A 153 -5.78 -17.95 -13.58
C GLY A 153 -6.37 -18.45 -12.26
N GLY A 154 -6.55 -17.57 -11.27
CA GLY A 154 -7.15 -17.92 -9.97
C GLY A 154 -6.14 -18.37 -8.90
N GLU A 155 -5.06 -19.05 -9.30
CA GLU A 155 -3.97 -19.42 -8.40
C GLU A 155 -3.03 -18.24 -8.12
N LYS A 156 -2.49 -18.18 -6.89
CA LYS A 156 -1.47 -17.20 -6.50
C LYS A 156 -0.12 -17.69 -6.99
N ASP A 157 0.58 -16.87 -7.77
CA ASP A 157 1.97 -17.15 -8.10
C ASP A 157 2.80 -17.20 -6.79
N PRO A 158 3.57 -18.28 -6.54
CA PRO A 158 4.40 -18.40 -5.34
C PRO A 158 5.62 -17.45 -5.34
N ARG A 159 5.93 -16.81 -6.48
CA ARG A 159 7.09 -15.94 -6.64
C ARG A 159 6.85 -14.59 -5.95
N LYS A 160 7.80 -14.25 -5.09
CA LYS A 160 7.86 -12.99 -4.33
C LYS A 160 9.11 -12.23 -4.76
N GLU A 161 8.96 -11.07 -5.35
CA GLU A 161 10.07 -10.32 -5.95
C GLU A 161 10.38 -9.06 -5.14
N CYS A 162 11.67 -8.75 -4.94
CA CYS A 162 12.11 -7.47 -4.39
C CYS A 162 12.29 -6.45 -5.51
N VAL A 163 11.70 -5.26 -5.38
CA VAL A 163 11.80 -4.21 -6.41
C VAL A 163 13.15 -3.51 -6.47
N ILE A 164 13.99 -3.62 -5.44
CA ILE A 164 15.30 -2.95 -5.37
C ILE A 164 16.40 -3.85 -5.94
N CYS A 165 16.54 -5.07 -5.44
CA CYS A 165 17.60 -5.98 -5.88
C CYS A 165 17.17 -6.96 -6.99
N GLY A 166 15.87 -7.02 -7.32
CA GLY A 166 15.34 -7.93 -8.34
C GLY A 166 15.33 -9.41 -7.95
N ASN A 167 15.75 -9.74 -6.72
CA ASN A 167 15.74 -11.13 -6.26
C ASN A 167 14.31 -11.66 -6.13
N ILE A 168 14.15 -12.93 -6.48
CA ILE A 168 12.89 -13.66 -6.39
C ILE A 168 13.03 -14.72 -5.31
N TYR A 169 12.06 -14.75 -4.41
CA TYR A 169 11.94 -15.67 -3.30
C TYR A 169 10.67 -16.50 -3.43
N VAL A 170 10.69 -17.68 -2.83
CA VAL A 170 9.51 -18.52 -2.63
C VAL A 170 9.44 -18.91 -1.16
N THR A 171 8.24 -19.12 -0.65
CA THR A 171 8.06 -19.66 0.70
C THR A 171 8.17 -21.17 0.65
N GLU A 172 9.01 -21.70 1.53
CA GLU A 172 9.05 -23.12 1.85
C GLU A 172 8.56 -23.33 3.27
N VAL A 173 7.87 -24.45 3.49
CA VAL A 173 7.38 -24.84 4.80
C VAL A 173 8.23 -26.03 5.25
N ASP A 174 8.95 -25.85 6.35
CA ASP A 174 9.76 -26.93 6.93
C ASP A 174 8.88 -28.02 7.57
N TRP A 175 9.47 -29.16 7.92
CA TRP A 175 8.80 -30.26 8.62
C TRP A 175 8.12 -29.84 9.94
N ALA A 176 8.58 -28.74 10.54
CA ALA A 176 8.01 -28.14 11.75
C ALA A 176 6.87 -27.13 11.46
N GLY A 177 6.45 -26.98 10.20
CA GLY A 177 5.40 -26.03 9.80
C GLY A 177 5.85 -24.57 9.79
N ARG A 178 7.15 -24.28 9.85
CA ARG A 178 7.69 -22.92 9.79
C ARG A 178 7.89 -22.50 8.35
N GLU A 179 7.46 -21.28 8.04
CA GLU A 179 7.63 -20.66 6.74
C GLU A 179 8.98 -19.95 6.65
N THR A 180 9.78 -20.29 5.63
CA THR A 180 11.08 -19.68 5.36
C THR A 180 11.12 -19.19 3.91
N LEU A 181 11.61 -17.97 3.69
CA LEU A 181 11.84 -17.43 2.35
C LEU A 181 13.17 -17.92 1.82
N VAL A 182 13.16 -18.61 0.68
CA VAL A 182 14.37 -19.09 0.01
C VAL A 182 14.51 -18.45 -1.37
N PRO A 183 15.74 -18.12 -1.82
CA PRO A 183 15.98 -17.62 -3.17
C PRO A 183 15.58 -18.64 -4.24
N TYR A 184 14.79 -18.21 -5.23
CA TYR A 184 14.27 -19.07 -6.29
C TYR A 184 15.37 -19.73 -7.15
N HIS A 185 16.51 -19.06 -7.35
CA HIS A 185 17.61 -19.60 -8.16
C HIS A 185 18.31 -20.82 -7.52
N LEU A 186 18.26 -20.97 -6.19
CA LEU A 186 18.81 -22.17 -5.53
C LEU A 186 17.91 -23.39 -5.74
N LYS A 187 16.60 -23.16 -5.95
CA LYS A 187 15.64 -24.23 -6.18
C LYS A 187 15.79 -24.87 -7.56
N THR A 188 15.98 -24.07 -8.61
CA THR A 188 16.17 -24.58 -9.99
C THR A 188 17.43 -25.44 -10.13
N LEU A 189 18.52 -25.10 -9.44
CA LEU A 189 19.75 -25.91 -9.45
C LEU A 189 19.57 -27.24 -8.69
N ASN A 190 18.86 -27.23 -7.56
CA ASN A 190 18.59 -28.43 -6.78
C ASN A 190 17.59 -29.39 -7.46
N ASP A 191 16.58 -28.87 -8.17
CA ASP A 191 15.67 -29.68 -9.00
C ASP A 191 16.40 -30.32 -10.18
N SER A 192 17.28 -29.55 -10.86
CA SER A 192 18.11 -30.06 -11.94
C SER A 192 19.06 -31.18 -11.48
N LYS A 193 19.53 -31.12 -10.23
CA LYS A 193 20.39 -32.15 -9.63
C LYS A 193 19.61 -33.40 -9.22
N LYS A 194 18.37 -33.26 -8.74
CA LYS A 194 17.50 -34.42 -8.39
C LYS A 194 17.01 -35.21 -9.60
N GLN A 195 16.92 -34.61 -10.78
CA GLN A 195 16.57 -35.33 -12.03
C GLN A 195 17.75 -36.09 -12.66
N GLY A 196 18.99 -35.83 -12.24
CA GLY A 196 20.18 -36.52 -12.73
C GLY A 196 20.41 -37.94 -12.18
N ASP A 197 19.79 -38.30 -11.05
CA ASP A 197 20.04 -39.59 -10.35
C ASP A 197 19.05 -40.72 -10.69
N ARG A 198 18.09 -40.51 -11.61
CA ARG A 198 17.09 -41.54 -11.98
C ARG A 198 17.24 -42.10 -13.41
N ALA A 199 18.38 -41.89 -14.06
CA ALA A 199 18.62 -42.39 -15.42
C ALA A 199 20.00 -43.03 -15.58
N GLN A 200 20.32 -44.06 -14.79
CA GLN A 200 21.37 -45.00 -15.19
C GLN A 200 21.20 -46.39 -14.56
N THR A 201 20.30 -47.18 -15.13
CA THR A 201 20.48 -48.63 -15.16
C THR A 201 19.82 -49.19 -16.41
N GLN A 202 20.59 -49.35 -17.49
CA GLN A 202 20.37 -50.44 -18.43
C GLN A 202 21.69 -50.82 -19.14
N PRO A 203 21.85 -52.10 -19.50
CA PRO A 203 23.15 -52.76 -19.59
C PRO A 203 23.80 -52.62 -20.96
N SER A 204 25.14 -52.64 -20.90
CA SER A 204 26.06 -52.75 -22.02
C SER A 204 25.74 -53.96 -22.91
N GLN A 205 25.59 -53.72 -24.22
CA GLN A 205 25.80 -54.73 -25.25
C GLN A 205 26.96 -54.33 -26.17
N ALA A 206 27.82 -55.31 -26.42
CA ALA A 206 29.12 -55.28 -27.05
C ALA A 206 29.08 -55.04 -28.58
N PRO A 207 30.21 -54.70 -29.21
CA PRO A 207 30.27 -54.41 -30.65
C PRO A 207 30.45 -55.68 -31.48
N ILE A 208 29.78 -55.75 -32.64
CA ILE A 208 30.01 -56.81 -33.63
C ILE A 208 30.49 -56.16 -34.94
N LEU A 209 31.70 -56.54 -35.33
CA LEU A 209 32.31 -56.35 -36.66
C LEU A 209 31.49 -57.06 -37.75
N ASN A 210 31.37 -56.44 -38.93
CA ASN A 210 31.56 -57.06 -40.27
C ASN A 210 31.33 -55.99 -41.35
N THR A 211 32.30 -55.60 -42.18
CA THR A 211 32.92 -56.32 -43.31
C THR A 211 32.07 -56.30 -44.61
N VAL A 212 32.44 -55.33 -45.46
CA VAL A 212 32.68 -55.38 -46.94
C VAL A 212 31.56 -55.78 -47.91
N CYS A 213 31.27 -54.88 -48.86
CA CYS A 213 31.31 -55.03 -50.36
C CYS A 213 30.53 -53.87 -51.01
N LEU A 214 31.20 -52.93 -51.70
CA LEU A 214 31.42 -52.89 -53.17
C LEU A 214 30.12 -52.75 -53.98
N PHE A 215 29.94 -51.61 -54.68
CA PHE A 215 29.75 -51.56 -56.14
C PHE A 215 29.90 -50.12 -56.69
N SER A 216 30.64 -50.05 -57.79
CA SER A 216 31.13 -48.90 -58.57
C SER A 216 30.06 -48.14 -59.36
N PHE A 217 30.40 -46.93 -59.83
CA PHE A 217 30.15 -46.28 -61.14
C PHE A 217 30.36 -44.75 -60.92
N GLY A 218 31.23 -43.96 -61.57
CA GLY A 218 32.01 -44.09 -62.79
C GLY A 218 31.50 -43.13 -63.89
N HIS A 219 32.07 -41.91 -64.01
CA HIS A 219 32.21 -40.99 -65.18
C HIS A 219 32.25 -39.51 -64.69
N ALA A 220 33.27 -38.66 -64.86
CA ALA A 220 34.14 -38.25 -65.97
C ALA A 220 33.58 -37.09 -66.84
N GLN A 221 34.25 -35.92 -66.73
CA GLN A 221 34.39 -34.77 -67.66
C GLN A 221 33.11 -33.99 -68.05
N VAL A 222 33.11 -32.67 -68.29
CA VAL A 222 34.11 -31.69 -68.77
C VAL A 222 33.98 -30.39 -67.98
#